data_AF-A0A9Q0G1Y1-F1
#
_entry.id   AF-A0A9Q0G1Y1-F1
#
_cell.length_a   1.000
_cell.length_b   1.000
_cell.length_c   1.000
_cell.angle_alpha   90.00
_cell.angle_beta   90.00
_cell.angle_gamma   90.00
#
_symmetry.space_group_name_H-M   'P 1'
#
loop_
_entity.id
_entity.type
_entity.pdbx_description
1 polymer ?
#
loop_
_entity_poly.entity_id
_entity_poly.type
_entity_poly.pdbx_seq_one_letter_code
_entity_poly.pdbx_strand_id
1 'polypeptide(L)'
;QLYVSVDAATKESLKAIDRPLFGDFWERFIDSLKALHEKQQRTVYRLTLVKGWNTEEVDAYFKLFSVGRPDFIEIKGVTYCGSSATSKMTMENVPWHSDVKQFSEALALKSKGEYEVACEHAHSCCVLLARTDKFKVNGQWFTWIDYDKFHDLVAAGKPFDSKDYMAATPSWAVYGAEEGGFDPDQSRYRKERHHHKLSR
;
A
#
# COMPACT_ATOMS: atom_id res chain seq x y z
N GLN A 1 8.71 11.16 2.90
CA GLN A 1 8.36 9.73 2.78
C GLN A 1 8.89 9.20 1.46
N LEU A 2 9.45 8.00 1.43
CA LEU A 2 10.00 7.35 0.23
C LEU A 2 9.20 6.09 -0.10
N TYR A 3 8.82 5.97 -1.37
CA TYR A 3 8.02 4.87 -1.89
C TYR A 3 8.83 4.00 -2.86
N VAL A 4 8.63 2.70 -2.78
CA VAL A 4 8.96 1.75 -3.85
C VAL A 4 7.67 1.07 -4.30
N SER A 5 7.40 1.06 -5.61
CA SER A 5 6.28 0.28 -6.15
C SER A 5 6.73 -1.18 -6.25
N VAL A 6 5.90 -2.10 -5.74
CA VAL A 6 6.14 -3.54 -5.72
C VAL A 6 4.97 -4.21 -6.43
N ASP A 7 5.04 -4.25 -7.76
CA ASP A 7 3.93 -4.72 -8.60
C ASP A 7 3.84 -6.25 -8.66
N ALA A 8 4.91 -6.95 -8.28
CA ALA A 8 4.92 -8.42 -8.13
C ALA A 8 5.95 -8.89 -7.10
N ALA A 9 5.79 -10.12 -6.60
CA ALA A 9 6.64 -10.64 -5.52
C ALA A 9 7.76 -11.59 -5.98
N THR A 10 7.80 -11.95 -7.26
CA THR A 10 8.82 -12.85 -7.84
C THR A 10 9.44 -12.23 -9.10
N LYS A 11 10.63 -12.72 -9.49
CA LYS A 11 11.31 -12.26 -10.71
C LYS A 11 10.45 -12.52 -11.95
N GLU A 12 9.79 -13.67 -11.98
CA GLU A 12 8.94 -14.13 -13.07
C GLU A 12 7.67 -13.29 -13.17
N SER A 13 6.97 -13.08 -12.05
CA SER A 13 5.75 -12.27 -12.02
C SER A 13 6.05 -10.79 -12.30
N LEU A 14 7.15 -10.25 -11.77
CA LEU A 14 7.56 -8.87 -12.04
C LEU A 14 7.89 -8.67 -13.51
N LYS A 15 8.61 -9.62 -14.13
CA LYS A 15 8.89 -9.56 -15.57
C LYS A 15 7.62 -9.60 -16.43
N ALA A 16 6.65 -10.42 -16.03
CA ALA A 16 5.39 -10.57 -16.76
C ALA A 16 4.52 -9.30 -16.69
N ILE A 17 4.49 -8.65 -15.52
CA ILE A 17 3.70 -7.44 -15.25
C ILE A 17 4.41 -6.20 -15.81
N ASP A 18 5.66 -5.94 -15.40
CA ASP A 18 6.35 -4.68 -15.66
C ASP A 18 7.04 -4.63 -17.03
N ARG A 19 7.34 -5.79 -17.62
CA ARG A 19 8.07 -5.92 -18.89
C ARG A 19 9.34 -5.05 -18.92
N PRO A 20 10.25 -5.28 -17.97
CA PRO A 20 11.42 -4.44 -17.77
C PRO A 20 12.35 -4.45 -18.99
N LEU A 21 12.97 -3.30 -19.27
CA LEU A 21 13.91 -3.13 -20.39
C LEU A 21 15.29 -3.75 -20.11
N PHE A 22 15.71 -3.76 -18.84
CA PHE A 22 17.03 -4.22 -18.44
C PHE A 22 16.99 -5.68 -17.99
N GLY A 23 18.03 -6.46 -18.29
CA GLY A 23 18.13 -7.87 -17.91
C GLY A 23 18.37 -8.12 -16.41
N ASP A 24 18.96 -7.13 -15.72
CA ASP A 24 19.28 -7.12 -14.29
C ASP A 24 18.20 -6.42 -13.44
N PHE A 25 16.97 -6.31 -13.97
CA PHE A 25 15.87 -5.58 -13.35
C PHE A 25 15.54 -6.06 -11.93
N TRP A 26 15.63 -7.36 -11.69
CA TRP A 26 15.27 -7.96 -10.40
C TRP A 26 16.31 -7.65 -9.35
N GLU A 27 17.58 -7.74 -9.71
CA GLU A 27 18.71 -7.43 -8.85
C GLU A 27 18.66 -5.96 -8.44
N ARG A 28 18.41 -5.05 -9.39
CA ARG A 28 18.18 -3.61 -9.12
C ARG A 28 16.98 -3.37 -8.22
N PHE A 29 15.88 -4.09 -8.46
CA PHE A 29 14.70 -4.01 -7.63
C PHE A 29 15.01 -4.42 -6.18
N ILE A 30 15.65 -5.57 -5.97
CA ILE A 30 16.06 -6.03 -4.63
C ILE A 30 17.04 -5.05 -3.97
N ASP A 31 17.99 -4.49 -4.71
CA ASP A 31 18.92 -3.49 -4.16
C ASP A 31 18.21 -2.18 -3.79
N SER A 32 17.14 -1.80 -4.50
CA SER A 32 16.30 -0.67 -4.10
C SER A 32 15.57 -0.92 -2.78
N LEU A 33 15.14 -2.16 -2.52
CA LEU A 33 14.51 -2.54 -1.25
C LEU A 33 15.51 -2.48 -0.08
N LYS A 34 16.75 -2.94 -0.30
CA LYS A 34 17.83 -2.82 0.69
C LYS A 34 18.17 -1.35 0.96
N ALA A 35 18.29 -0.53 -0.09
CA ALA A 35 18.56 0.90 0.05
C ALA A 35 17.42 1.65 0.76
N LEU A 36 16.18 1.17 0.62
CA LEU A 36 15.03 1.67 1.37
C LEU A 36 15.17 1.39 2.87
N HIS A 37 15.66 0.20 3.25
CA HIS A 37 15.90 -0.17 4.65
C HIS A 37 16.83 0.80 5.39
N GLU A 38 17.82 1.35 4.69
CA GLU A 38 18.83 2.25 5.27
C GLU A 38 18.31 3.68 5.50
N LYS A 39 17.08 4.00 5.06
CA LYS A 39 16.51 5.35 5.19
C LYS A 39 15.91 5.58 6.58
N GLN A 40 16.12 6.79 7.09
CA GLN A 40 15.56 7.25 8.36
C GLN A 40 14.15 7.85 8.19
N GLN A 41 13.83 8.32 6.97
CA GLN A 41 12.49 8.83 6.65
C GLN A 41 11.46 7.70 6.60
N ARG A 42 10.16 8.02 6.69
CA ARG A 42 9.08 7.07 6.45
C ARG A 42 9.27 6.35 5.11
N THR A 43 9.21 5.02 5.12
CA THR A 43 9.37 4.17 3.93
C THR A 43 8.11 3.38 3.63
N VAL A 44 7.79 3.19 2.36
CA VAL A 44 6.56 2.51 1.94
C VAL A 44 6.82 1.58 0.78
N TYR A 45 6.31 0.35 0.89
CA TYR A 45 6.05 -0.48 -0.27
C TYR A 45 4.62 -0.23 -0.75
N ARG A 46 4.46 0.15 -2.02
CA ARG A 46 3.14 0.28 -2.64
C ARG A 46 2.91 -0.89 -3.56
N LEU A 47 1.97 -1.75 -3.20
CA LEU A 47 1.61 -2.95 -3.93
C LEU A 47 0.39 -2.64 -4.79
N THR A 48 0.53 -2.83 -6.11
CA THR A 48 -0.61 -2.72 -7.03
C THR A 48 -1.25 -4.09 -7.19
N LEU A 49 -2.41 -4.30 -6.59
CA LEU A 49 -3.12 -5.57 -6.62
C LEU A 49 -3.90 -5.73 -7.93
N VAL A 50 -3.64 -6.82 -8.65
CA VAL A 50 -4.30 -7.18 -9.91
C VAL A 50 -4.94 -8.56 -9.73
N LYS A 51 -6.28 -8.60 -9.85
CA LYS A 51 -7.05 -9.81 -9.58
C LYS A 51 -6.68 -10.93 -10.55
N GLY A 52 -6.35 -12.09 -9.97
CA GLY A 52 -5.95 -13.30 -10.70
C GLY A 52 -4.52 -13.30 -11.21
N TRP A 53 -3.71 -12.28 -10.89
CA TRP A 53 -2.31 -12.17 -11.33
C TRP A 53 -1.34 -12.28 -10.15
N ASN A 54 -1.48 -11.41 -9.15
CA ASN A 54 -0.56 -11.36 -7.99
C ASN A 54 -1.27 -11.55 -6.63
N THR A 55 -2.56 -11.89 -6.63
CA THR A 55 -3.39 -12.06 -5.42
C THR A 55 -3.08 -13.31 -4.60
N GLU A 56 -2.31 -14.26 -5.14
CA GLU A 56 -1.99 -15.54 -4.48
C GLU A 56 -0.55 -15.58 -3.92
N GLU A 57 0.25 -14.55 -4.18
CA GLU A 57 1.69 -14.54 -3.89
C GLU A 57 2.04 -14.10 -2.44
N VAL A 58 1.14 -14.31 -1.47
CA VAL A 58 1.27 -13.83 -0.07
C VAL A 58 2.63 -14.20 0.53
N ASP A 59 3.06 -15.45 0.34
CA ASP A 59 4.33 -15.96 0.87
C ASP A 59 5.56 -15.30 0.23
N ALA A 60 5.48 -14.99 -1.07
CA ALA A 60 6.56 -14.32 -1.78
C ALA A 60 6.63 -12.84 -1.37
N TYR A 61 5.49 -12.14 -1.23
CA TYR A 61 5.46 -10.76 -0.73
C TYR A 61 6.05 -10.66 0.66
N PHE A 62 5.71 -11.58 1.56
CA PHE A 62 6.27 -11.59 2.91
C PHE A 62 7.81 -11.72 2.91
N LYS A 63 8.40 -12.50 1.98
CA LYS A 63 9.86 -12.58 1.84
C LYS A 63 10.48 -11.22 1.47
N LEU A 64 9.81 -10.41 0.65
CA LEU A 64 10.28 -9.05 0.31
C LEU A 64 10.19 -8.08 1.49
N PHE A 65 9.22 -8.27 2.39
CA PHE A 65 9.09 -7.43 3.59
C PHE A 65 10.32 -7.59 4.48
N SER A 66 10.87 -8.79 4.58
CA SER A 66 12.11 -9.05 5.33
C SER A 66 13.35 -8.38 4.74
N VAL A 67 13.34 -8.03 3.45
CA VAL A 67 14.48 -7.39 2.77
C VAL A 67 14.58 -5.91 3.14
N GLY A 68 13.49 -5.15 2.98
CA GLY A 68 13.50 -3.70 3.21
C GLY A 68 12.89 -3.24 4.54
N ARG A 69 12.07 -4.09 5.17
CA ARG A 69 11.32 -3.81 6.42
C ARG A 69 10.68 -2.40 6.42
N PRO A 70 9.88 -2.05 5.40
CA PRO A 70 9.33 -0.71 5.27
C PRO A 70 8.45 -0.34 6.47
N ASP A 71 8.27 0.94 6.72
CA ASP A 71 7.35 1.40 7.76
C ASP A 71 5.89 1.04 7.46
N PHE A 72 5.53 1.11 6.17
CA PHE A 72 4.19 0.84 5.69
C PHE A 72 4.16 -0.04 4.44
N ILE A 73 3.06 -0.76 4.29
CA ILE A 73 2.70 -1.47 3.06
C ILE A 73 1.33 -0.94 2.63
N GLU A 74 1.30 -0.22 1.52
CA GLU A 74 0.07 0.30 0.92
C GLU A 74 -0.37 -0.65 -0.19
N ILE A 75 -1.48 -1.37 0.02
CA ILE A 75 -2.05 -2.25 -0.99
C ILE A 75 -3.17 -1.49 -1.69
N LYS A 76 -3.03 -1.29 -3.00
CA LYS A 76 -3.97 -0.55 -3.82
C LYS A 76 -4.47 -1.40 -4.97
N GLY A 77 -5.79 -1.47 -5.14
CA GLY A 77 -6.39 -2.11 -6.30
C GLY A 77 -6.04 -1.37 -7.61
N VAL A 78 -5.66 -2.13 -8.64
CA VAL A 78 -5.39 -1.54 -9.96
C VAL A 78 -6.64 -0.85 -10.50
N THR A 79 -6.46 0.32 -11.12
CA THR A 79 -7.52 1.00 -11.84
C THR A 79 -7.35 0.76 -13.34
N TYR A 80 -8.43 0.35 -14.01
CA TYR A 80 -8.41 0.14 -15.44
C TYR A 80 -8.41 1.48 -16.19
N CYS A 81 -7.36 1.73 -16.98
CA CYS A 81 -7.15 2.96 -17.74
C CYS A 81 -7.46 2.80 -19.24
N GLY A 82 -8.19 1.75 -19.63
CA GLY A 82 -8.47 1.42 -21.03
C GLY A 82 -7.57 0.33 -21.60
N SER A 83 -7.92 -0.15 -22.79
CA SER A 83 -7.15 -1.17 -23.51
C SER A 83 -6.03 -0.53 -24.31
N SER A 84 -4.80 -1.01 -24.15
CA SER A 84 -3.69 -0.72 -25.05
C SER A 84 -3.33 -1.97 -25.84
N ALA A 85 -2.71 -1.82 -27.02
CA ALA A 85 -2.27 -2.95 -27.85
C ALA A 85 -1.32 -3.91 -27.11
N THR A 86 -0.68 -3.44 -26.04
CA THR A 86 0.27 -4.19 -25.24
C THR A 86 -0.32 -4.73 -23.93
N SER A 87 -1.44 -4.23 -23.43
CA SER A 87 -2.02 -4.67 -22.17
C SER A 87 -2.99 -5.84 -22.35
N LYS A 88 -2.80 -6.90 -21.55
CA LYS A 88 -3.75 -8.02 -21.44
C LYS A 88 -4.78 -7.81 -20.31
N MET A 89 -4.69 -6.68 -19.59
CA MET A 89 -5.53 -6.40 -18.44
C MET A 89 -6.94 -5.99 -18.87
N THR A 90 -7.94 -6.60 -18.26
CA THR A 90 -9.36 -6.30 -18.49
C THR A 90 -10.01 -5.75 -17.23
N MET A 91 -11.27 -5.33 -17.33
CA MET A 91 -12.06 -4.94 -16.16
C MET A 91 -12.22 -6.06 -15.12
N GLU A 92 -12.14 -7.33 -15.53
CA GLU A 92 -12.21 -8.48 -14.61
C GLU A 92 -11.00 -8.58 -13.67
N ASN A 93 -9.88 -7.95 -14.08
CA ASN A 93 -8.65 -7.91 -13.29
C ASN A 93 -8.64 -6.77 -12.26
N VAL A 94 -9.64 -5.87 -12.28
CA VAL A 94 -9.80 -4.81 -11.28
C VAL A 94 -10.37 -5.42 -10.00
N PRO A 95 -9.62 -5.43 -8.88
CA PRO A 95 -10.13 -5.97 -7.63
C PRO A 95 -11.18 -5.04 -7.02
N TRP A 96 -12.14 -5.64 -6.33
CA TRP A 96 -13.00 -4.89 -5.42
C TRP A 96 -12.24 -4.55 -4.14
N HIS A 97 -12.71 -3.56 -3.40
CA HIS A 97 -12.11 -3.22 -2.11
C HIS A 97 -12.10 -4.43 -1.15
N SER A 98 -13.13 -5.27 -1.18
CA SER A 98 -13.18 -6.53 -0.42
C SER A 98 -12.06 -7.50 -0.79
N ASP A 99 -11.63 -7.53 -2.05
CA ASP A 99 -10.51 -8.37 -2.50
C ASP A 99 -9.19 -7.82 -1.93
N VAL A 100 -9.02 -6.50 -1.92
CA VAL A 100 -7.87 -5.82 -1.31
C VAL A 100 -7.82 -6.05 0.21
N LYS A 101 -8.96 -5.96 0.91
CA LYS A 101 -9.06 -6.25 2.35
C LYS A 101 -8.62 -7.67 2.67
N GLN A 102 -9.19 -8.67 2.00
CA GLN A 102 -8.85 -10.08 2.21
C GLN A 102 -7.35 -10.34 2.00
N PHE A 103 -6.77 -9.80 0.93
CA PHE A 103 -5.34 -9.94 0.67
C PHE A 103 -4.48 -9.26 1.75
N SER A 104 -4.89 -8.08 2.20
CA SER A 104 -4.19 -7.31 3.25
C SER A 104 -4.24 -8.03 4.60
N GLU A 105 -5.39 -8.61 4.97
CA GLU A 105 -5.56 -9.42 6.17
C GLU A 105 -4.71 -10.71 6.11
N ALA A 106 -4.66 -11.37 4.95
CA ALA A 106 -3.81 -12.54 4.75
C ALA A 106 -2.31 -12.20 4.91
N LEU A 107 -1.86 -11.07 4.37
CA LEU A 107 -0.49 -10.57 4.56
C LEU A 107 -0.20 -10.22 6.02
N ALA A 108 -1.12 -9.53 6.70
CA ALA A 108 -0.98 -9.19 8.11
C ALA A 108 -0.87 -10.46 8.97
N LEU A 109 -1.73 -11.45 8.74
CA LEU A 109 -1.67 -12.75 9.41
C LEU A 109 -0.35 -13.46 9.14
N LYS A 110 0.12 -13.48 7.88
CA LYS A 110 1.41 -14.07 7.50
C LYS A 110 2.59 -13.40 8.20
N SER A 111 2.48 -12.10 8.48
CA SER A 111 3.53 -11.32 9.16
C SER A 111 3.73 -11.67 10.63
N LYS A 112 2.83 -12.47 11.24
CA LYS A 112 2.93 -12.90 12.64
C LYS A 112 3.07 -11.74 13.63
N GLY A 113 2.37 -10.63 13.36
CA GLY A 113 2.33 -9.45 14.22
C GLY A 113 3.41 -8.41 13.93
N GLU A 114 4.29 -8.59 12.94
CA GLU A 114 5.21 -7.54 12.50
C GLU A 114 4.46 -6.37 11.83
N TYR A 115 3.42 -6.69 11.06
CA TYR A 115 2.55 -5.72 10.41
C TYR A 115 1.09 -6.06 10.71
N GLU A 116 0.28 -5.02 10.89
CA GLU A 116 -1.16 -5.15 11.03
C GLU A 116 -1.88 -4.12 10.17
N VAL A 117 -3.14 -4.41 9.84
CA VAL A 117 -4.04 -3.47 9.14
C VAL A 117 -4.29 -2.25 10.04
N ALA A 118 -3.86 -1.08 9.58
CA ALA A 118 -3.95 0.17 10.33
C ALA A 118 -5.05 1.07 9.80
N CYS A 119 -5.16 1.20 8.48
CA CYS A 119 -6.07 2.13 7.82
C CYS A 119 -6.65 1.52 6.54
N GLU A 120 -7.77 2.05 6.09
CA GLU A 120 -8.27 1.82 4.73
C GLU A 120 -8.68 3.14 4.08
N HIS A 121 -8.81 3.13 2.75
CA HIS A 121 -9.48 4.19 2.00
C HIS A 121 -10.31 3.53 0.90
N ALA A 122 -11.54 3.16 1.26
CA ALA A 122 -12.44 2.35 0.43
C ALA A 122 -12.72 2.99 -0.93
N HIS A 123 -12.83 4.32 -0.98
CA HIS A 123 -13.06 5.06 -2.22
C HIS A 123 -11.90 4.94 -3.22
N SER A 124 -10.67 4.80 -2.72
CA SER A 124 -9.46 4.61 -3.55
C SER A 124 -9.06 3.15 -3.71
N CYS A 125 -9.85 2.22 -3.16
CA CYS A 125 -9.54 0.79 -3.12
C CYS A 125 -8.17 0.51 -2.48
N CYS A 126 -7.87 1.17 -1.35
CA CYS A 126 -6.57 1.06 -0.66
C CYS A 126 -6.73 0.52 0.76
N VAL A 127 -5.76 -0.28 1.20
CA VAL A 127 -5.56 -0.68 2.61
C VAL A 127 -4.09 -0.44 2.98
N LEU A 128 -3.86 0.01 4.21
CA LEU A 128 -2.55 0.29 4.76
C LEU A 128 -2.23 -0.70 5.88
N LEU A 129 -1.16 -1.48 5.72
CA LEU A 129 -0.50 -2.18 6.80
C LEU A 129 0.61 -1.30 7.37
N ALA A 130 0.79 -1.30 8.69
CA ALA A 130 1.83 -0.55 9.38
C ALA A 130 2.60 -1.45 10.33
N ARG A 131 3.89 -1.13 10.53
CA ARG A 131 4.72 -1.81 11.55
C ARG A 131 4.16 -1.58 12.95
N THR A 132 3.89 -2.68 13.64
CA THR A 132 3.29 -2.65 14.99
C THR A 132 4.25 -2.08 16.03
N ASP A 133 5.52 -2.45 15.96
CA ASP A 133 6.57 -2.03 16.90
C ASP A 133 6.92 -0.54 16.83
N LYS A 134 6.43 0.16 15.81
CA LYS A 134 6.78 1.55 15.53
C LYS A 134 5.58 2.49 15.50
N PHE A 135 4.47 2.07 14.90
CA PHE A 135 3.30 2.92 14.69
C PHE A 135 2.08 2.51 15.51
N LYS A 136 2.17 1.46 16.34
CA LYS A 136 1.11 1.06 17.27
C LYS A 136 1.55 1.33 18.71
N VAL A 137 1.07 2.43 19.30
CA VAL A 137 1.42 2.85 20.66
C VAL A 137 0.19 2.67 21.55
N ASN A 138 0.32 1.85 22.61
CA ASN A 138 -0.77 1.54 23.54
C ASN A 138 -2.06 1.06 22.84
N GLY A 139 -1.91 0.28 21.77
CA GLY A 139 -3.04 -0.23 20.98
C GLY A 139 -3.64 0.76 19.98
N GLN A 140 -3.15 2.00 19.91
CA GLN A 140 -3.61 3.03 18.98
C GLN A 140 -2.62 3.23 17.83
N TRP A 141 -3.14 3.54 16.65
CA TRP A 141 -2.35 3.77 15.45
C TRP A 141 -1.89 5.22 15.35
N PHE A 142 -0.62 5.40 14.96
CA PHE A 142 0.02 6.70 14.73
C PHE A 142 0.55 6.78 13.29
N THR A 143 -0.31 6.53 12.31
CA THR A 143 0.09 6.49 10.90
C THR A 143 0.03 7.87 10.22
N TRP A 144 -0.49 8.89 10.88
CA TRP A 144 -0.60 10.23 10.31
C TRP A 144 0.71 11.01 10.41
N ILE A 145 0.82 12.10 9.64
CA ILE A 145 1.98 12.99 9.67
C ILE A 145 1.56 14.27 10.41
N ASP A 146 2.31 14.61 11.46
CA ASP A 146 2.32 15.94 12.03
C ASP A 146 3.21 16.83 11.14
N TYR A 147 2.60 17.59 10.23
CA TYR A 147 3.34 18.40 9.26
C TYR A 147 4.06 19.58 9.91
N ASP A 148 3.45 20.21 10.90
CA ASP A 148 4.07 21.33 11.62
C ASP A 148 5.35 20.84 12.31
N LYS A 149 5.25 19.73 13.05
CA LYS A 149 6.41 19.11 13.70
C LYS A 149 7.46 18.63 12.68
N PHE A 150 7.03 18.05 11.56
CA PHE A 150 7.95 17.68 10.48
C PHE A 150 8.71 18.91 9.94
N HIS A 151 8.04 20.03 9.71
CA HIS A 151 8.65 21.26 9.22
C HIS A 151 9.63 21.85 10.23
N ASP A 152 9.30 21.84 11.52
CA ASP A 152 10.19 22.26 12.59
C ASP A 152 11.46 21.41 12.65
N LEU A 153 11.33 20.08 12.53
CA LEU A 153 12.47 19.15 12.52
C LEU A 153 13.39 19.38 11.32
N VAL A 154 12.81 19.61 10.13
CA VAL A 154 13.57 19.96 8.93
C VAL A 154 14.33 21.28 9.13
N ALA A 155 13.66 22.31 9.66
CA ALA A 155 14.27 23.61 9.92
C ALA A 155 15.40 23.55 10.96
N ALA A 156 15.30 22.66 11.95
CA ALA A 156 16.33 22.47 12.96
C ALA A 156 17.63 21.85 12.40
N GLY A 157 17.57 21.19 11.23
CA GLY A 157 18.74 20.61 10.55
C GLY A 157 19.41 19.45 11.29
N LYS A 158 18.76 18.90 12.33
CA LYS A 158 19.26 17.74 13.09
C LYS A 158 18.70 16.44 12.50
N PRO A 159 19.39 15.30 12.65
CA PRO A 159 18.82 14.01 12.29
C PRO A 159 17.55 13.73 13.09
N PHE A 160 16.51 13.24 12.39
CA PHE A 160 15.24 12.79 12.96
C PHE A 160 14.70 11.60 12.17
N ASP A 161 13.78 10.85 12.78
CA ASP A 161 13.13 9.70 12.18
C ASP A 161 11.61 9.86 12.14
N SER A 162 10.93 8.91 11.49
CA SER A 162 9.46 8.89 11.35
C SER A 162 8.63 8.98 12.64
N LYS A 163 9.15 8.52 13.79
CA LYS A 163 8.46 8.60 15.08
C LYS A 163 8.45 10.03 15.61
N ASP A 164 9.41 10.84 15.19
CA ASP A 164 9.51 12.22 15.64
C ASP A 164 8.37 13.09 15.09
N TYR A 165 7.68 12.70 14.03
CA TYR A 165 6.59 13.46 13.42
C TYR A 165 5.35 12.61 13.12
N MET A 166 5.19 11.48 13.80
CA MET A 166 3.96 10.69 13.70
C MET A 166 2.86 11.32 14.55
N ALA A 167 1.64 11.34 14.00
CA ALA A 167 0.44 11.76 14.69
C ALA A 167 -0.58 10.61 14.73
N ALA A 168 -1.49 10.69 15.70
CA ALA A 168 -2.57 9.72 15.83
C ALA A 168 -3.34 9.58 14.52
N THR A 169 -3.62 8.34 14.13
CA THR A 169 -4.47 8.06 12.98
C THR A 169 -5.88 8.59 13.26
N PRO A 170 -6.46 9.41 12.37
CA PRO A 170 -7.83 9.90 12.54
C PRO A 170 -8.82 8.74 12.69
N SER A 171 -9.83 8.88 13.55
CA SER A 171 -10.78 7.81 13.84
C SER A 171 -11.50 7.29 12.60
N TRP A 172 -11.84 8.18 11.66
CA TRP A 172 -12.46 7.86 10.37
C TRP A 172 -11.53 7.15 9.38
N ALA A 173 -10.21 7.19 9.62
CA ALA A 173 -9.19 6.56 8.79
C ALA A 173 -8.83 5.13 9.25
N VAL A 174 -9.07 4.83 10.53
CA VAL A 174 -8.75 3.52 11.11
C VAL A 174 -9.49 2.42 10.35
N TYR A 175 -8.81 1.29 10.14
CA TYR A 175 -9.38 0.14 9.44
C TYR A 175 -10.71 -0.31 10.09
N GLY A 176 -11.78 -0.42 9.30
CA GLY A 176 -13.11 -0.78 9.77
C GLY A 176 -13.96 0.38 10.30
N ALA A 177 -13.47 1.62 10.25
CA ALA A 177 -14.28 2.80 10.54
C ALA A 177 -15.48 2.91 9.58
N GLU A 178 -16.59 3.48 10.05
CA GLU A 178 -17.82 3.62 9.25
C GLU A 178 -17.58 4.44 7.98
N GLU A 179 -16.73 5.46 8.09
CA GLU A 179 -16.36 6.33 6.99
C GLU A 179 -15.50 5.63 5.94
N GLY A 180 -14.90 4.47 6.28
CA GLY A 180 -14.07 3.67 5.39
C GLY A 180 -12.88 4.44 4.85
N GLY A 181 -12.27 5.31 5.66
CA GLY A 181 -11.09 6.07 5.30
C GLY A 181 -11.31 7.48 4.77
N PHE A 182 -12.56 7.85 4.48
CA PHE A 182 -12.82 9.14 3.85
C PHE A 182 -13.04 10.21 4.91
N ASP A 183 -12.34 11.31 4.77
CA ASP A 183 -12.46 12.46 5.67
C ASP A 183 -13.91 12.99 5.70
N PRO A 184 -14.57 13.04 6.88
CA PRO A 184 -15.92 13.56 7.03
C PRO A 184 -16.10 15.00 6.53
N ASP A 185 -15.04 15.81 6.57
CA ASP A 185 -15.09 17.21 6.14
C ASP A 185 -15.03 17.36 4.61
N GLN A 186 -14.80 16.26 3.88
CA GLN A 186 -14.76 16.25 2.42
C GLN A 186 -16.10 15.84 1.81
N SER A 187 -16.43 16.44 0.66
CA SER A 187 -17.64 16.12 -0.10
C SER A 187 -17.41 14.95 -1.06
N ARG A 188 -18.22 13.90 -0.94
CA ARG A 188 -18.20 12.76 -1.88
C ARG A 188 -19.04 13.05 -3.11
N TYR A 189 -18.42 13.02 -4.30
CA TYR A 189 -19.17 12.95 -5.56
C TYR A 189 -19.32 11.49 -5.99
N ARG A 190 -20.55 10.96 -5.92
CA ARG A 190 -20.88 9.64 -6.46
C ARG A 190 -21.61 9.82 -7.78
N LYS A 191 -20.98 9.38 -8.88
CA LYS A 191 -21.64 9.32 -10.18
C LYS A 191 -22.57 8.11 -10.17
N GLU A 192 -23.87 8.31 -10.28
CA GLU A 192 -24.83 7.22 -10.46
C GLU A 192 -24.50 6.49 -11.77
N ARG A 193 -24.13 5.21 -11.66
CA ARG A 193 -23.90 4.37 -12.83
C ARG A 193 -25.21 3.64 -13.15
N HIS A 194 -25.96 4.14 -14.13
CA HIS A 194 -27.02 3.37 -14.77
C HIS A 194 -26.40 2.26 -15.62
N HIS A 195 -26.05 1.14 -14.99
CA HIS A 195 -25.76 -0.07 -15.74
C HIS A 195 -27.08 -0.54 -16.35
N HIS A 196 -27.27 -0.34 -17.66
CA HIS A 196 -28.34 -1.02 -18.38
C HIS A 196 -28.16 -2.53 -18.17
N LYS A 197 -29.12 -3.15 -17.48
CA LYS A 197 -29.22 -4.62 -17.45
C LYS A 197 -29.40 -5.06 -18.90
N LEU A 198 -28.35 -5.60 -19.51
CA LEU A 198 -28.51 -6.42 -20.71
C LEU A 198 -29.42 -7.59 -20.29
N SER A 199 -30.65 -7.62 -20.83
CA SER A 199 -31.54 -8.76 -20.65
C SER A 199 -30.86 -9.98 -21.25
N ARG A 200 -30.85 -11.08 -20.50
CA ARG A 200 -30.47 -12.40 -21.01
C ARG A 200 -31.36 -12.82 -22.17
#